data_AF-A0A7W4C7L4-F1
#
_entry.id   AF-A0A7W4C7L4-F1
#
_cell.length_a   1.000
_cell.length_b   1.000
_cell.length_c   1.000
_cell.angle_alpha   90.00
_cell.angle_beta   90.00
_cell.angle_gamma   90.00
#
_symmetry.space_group_name_H-M   'P 1'
#
loop_
_entity.id
_entity.type
_entity.pdbx_description
1 polymer ?
#
loop_
_entity_poly.entity_id
_entity_poly.type
_entity_poly.pdbx_seq_one_letter_code
_entity_poly.pdbx_strand_id
1 'polypeptide(L)'
;GNTLFNGPVTQDMLDNGFDVEVPVTAGATDVDVTAQVIDIAGNPSATATDTQPVDATMAPAPIVEFSGMGSDGIFNSDEIGTDGTVTATVT
;
A
#
# COMPACT_ATOMS: atom_id res chain seq x y z
N GLY A 1 2.15 21.64 -2.75
CA GLY A 1 2.03 20.59 -1.73
C GLY A 1 0.80 20.85 -0.89
N ASN A 2 0.27 19.82 -0.25
CA ASN A 2 -0.79 19.96 0.75
C ASN A 2 -0.15 20.37 2.09
N THR A 3 -0.83 21.22 2.88
CA THR A 3 -0.39 21.50 4.27
C THR A 3 -0.88 20.36 5.16
N LEU A 4 0.05 19.56 5.68
CA LEU A 4 -0.27 18.45 6.59
C LEU A 4 -0.47 18.93 8.03
N PHE A 5 0.27 19.95 8.44
CA PHE A 5 0.18 20.55 9.77
C PHE A 5 0.63 22.01 9.74
N ASN A 6 -0.05 22.86 10.52
CA ASN A 6 0.38 24.22 10.80
C ASN A 6 -0.10 24.59 12.21
N GLY A 7 0.82 24.77 13.15
CA GLY A 7 0.50 25.00 14.55
C GLY A 7 1.74 25.33 15.39
N PRO A 8 1.55 25.64 16.69
CA PRO A 8 2.65 25.87 17.60
C PRO A 8 3.52 24.62 17.72
N VAL A 9 4.84 24.82 17.70
CA VAL A 9 5.81 23.75 17.94
C VAL A 9 5.92 23.51 19.45
N THR A 10 5.82 22.26 19.86
CA THR A 10 6.00 21.84 21.26
C THR A 10 7.39 21.26 21.48
N GLN A 11 7.84 21.18 22.73
CA GLN A 11 9.12 20.55 23.05
C GLN A 11 9.15 19.07 22.64
N ASP A 12 8.04 18.36 22.83
CA ASP A 12 7.90 16.95 22.45
C ASP A 12 8.10 16.74 20.94
N MET A 13 7.57 17.65 20.11
CA MET A 13 7.79 17.62 18.65
C MET A 13 9.26 17.81 18.26
N LEU A 14 10.02 18.57 19.05
CA LEU A 14 11.45 18.79 18.80
C LEU A 14 12.29 17.61 19.27
N ASP A 15 11.88 16.95 20.36
CA ASP A 15 12.62 15.84 20.96
C ASP A 15 12.33 14.50 20.24
N ASN A 16 11.08 14.27 19.84
CA ASN A 16 10.59 12.99 19.32
C ASN A 16 10.11 13.04 17.86
N GLY A 17 9.99 14.23 17.27
CA GLY A 17 9.40 14.42 15.94
C GLY A 17 7.88 14.58 15.96
N PHE A 18 7.29 14.71 14.77
CA PHE A 18 5.85 14.85 14.60
C PHE A 18 5.36 14.01 13.43
N ASP A 19 4.59 12.96 13.73
CA ASP A 19 4.08 12.04 12.72
C ASP A 19 2.94 12.66 11.93
N VAL A 20 2.96 12.43 10.61
CA VAL A 20 1.90 12.83 9.68
C VAL A 20 1.57 11.68 8.75
N GLU A 21 0.30 11.55 8.39
CA GLU A 21 -0.14 10.60 7.38
C GLU A 21 -0.28 11.30 6.03
N VAL A 22 0.32 10.71 5.00
CA VAL A 22 0.20 11.20 3.62
C VAL A 22 -0.47 10.13 2.77
N PRO A 23 -1.62 10.42 2.15
CA PRO A 23 -2.27 9.46 1.28
C PRO A 23 -1.43 9.22 0.02
N VAL A 24 -1.23 7.95 -0.31
CA VAL A 24 -0.58 7.53 -1.55
C VAL A 24 -1.63 7.49 -2.67
N THR A 25 -1.32 8.11 -3.81
CA THR A 25 -2.15 8.01 -5.01
C THR A 25 -1.66 6.87 -5.91
N ALA A 26 -2.56 6.24 -6.66
CA ALA A 26 -2.19 5.19 -7.61
C ALA A 26 -1.10 5.68 -8.59
N GLY A 27 -0.01 4.92 -8.70
CA GLY A 27 1.14 5.25 -9.54
C GLY A 27 2.20 6.14 -8.90
N ALA A 28 2.01 6.62 -7.66
CA ALA A 28 3.09 7.25 -6.91
C ALA A 28 4.19 6.23 -6.59
N THR A 29 5.45 6.65 -6.74
CA THR A 29 6.63 5.83 -6.38
C THR A 29 7.18 6.20 -5.02
N ASP A 30 6.97 7.45 -4.61
CA ASP A 30 7.54 8.02 -3.40
C ASP A 30 6.56 9.04 -2.79
N VAL A 31 6.74 9.30 -1.51
CA VAL A 31 6.07 10.35 -0.75
C VAL A 31 7.15 11.30 -0.23
N ASP A 32 7.01 12.58 -0.58
CA ASP A 32 7.90 13.65 -0.12
C ASP A 32 7.19 14.58 0.87
N VAL A 33 7.81 14.79 2.02
CA VAL A 33 7.35 15.72 3.06
C VAL A 33 8.43 16.77 3.31
N THR A 34 8.01 18.03 3.42
CA THR A 34 8.89 19.12 3.81
C THR A 34 8.37 19.82 5.05
N ALA A 35 9.27 20.27 5.91
CA ALA A 35 8.94 20.94 7.17
C ALA A 35 9.89 22.11 7.47
N GLN A 36 9.35 23.13 8.14
CA GLN A 36 10.10 24.28 8.66
C GLN A 36 9.52 24.70 10.00
N VAL A 37 10.37 25.21 10.90
CA VAL A 37 9.95 25.89 12.14
C VAL A 37 10.16 27.38 11.95
N ILE A 38 9.17 28.18 12.37
CA ILE A 38 9.24 29.65 12.29
C ILE A 38 9.36 30.19 13.72
N ASP A 39 10.36 31.02 13.97
CA ASP A 39 10.53 31.66 15.27
C ASP A 39 9.50 32.81 15.49
N ILE A 40 9.51 33.40 16.69
CA ILE A 40 8.57 34.49 17.03
C ILE A 40 8.80 35.78 16.21
N ALA A 41 10.00 35.94 15.64
CA ALA A 41 10.33 37.06 14.75
C ALA A 41 9.95 36.77 13.28
N GLY A 42 9.44 35.58 12.99
CA GLY A 42 9.02 35.17 11.65
C GLY A 42 10.13 34.57 10.79
N ASN A 43 11.28 34.23 11.36
CA ASN A 43 12.39 33.64 10.60
C ASN A 43 12.19 32.12 10.48
N PRO A 44 12.18 31.54 9.27
CA PRO A 44 12.11 30.10 9.10
C PRO A 44 13.47 29.43 9.32
N SER A 45 13.44 28.20 9.82
CA SER A 45 14.59 27.29 9.79
C SER A 45 14.97 26.91 8.35
N ALA A 46 16.07 26.16 8.18
CA ALA A 46 16.26 25.41 6.95
C ALA A 46 15.08 24.45 6.73
N THR A 47 14.80 24.12 5.47
CA THR A 47 13.80 23.11 5.12
C THR A 47 14.36 21.73 5.42
N ALA A 48 13.65 20.97 6.26
CA ALA A 48 13.86 19.54 6.43
C ALA A 48 13.04 18.78 5.38
N THR A 49 13.59 17.68 4.87
CA THR A 49 12.96 16.83 3.86
C THR A 49 12.95 15.39 4.36
N ASP A 50 11.82 14.71 4.22
CA ASP A 50 11.70 13.26 4.40
C ASP A 50 11.06 12.67 3.15
N THR A 51 11.70 11.65 2.59
CA THR A 51 11.28 10.96 1.36
C THR A 51 11.21 9.48 1.66
N GLN A 52 10.03 8.89 1.47
CA GLN A 52 9.79 7.47 1.68
C GLN A 52 9.24 6.82 0.42
N PRO A 53 9.72 5.62 0.05
CA PRO A 53 9.21 4.90 -1.10
C PRO A 53 7.79 4.37 -0.81
N VAL A 54 7.00 4.28 -1.87
CA VAL A 54 5.71 3.62 -1.86
C VAL A 54 5.91 2.14 -2.17
N ASP A 55 5.35 1.27 -1.34
CA ASP A 55 5.20 -0.14 -1.69
C ASP A 55 4.12 -0.30 -2.76
N ALA A 56 4.57 -0.33 -4.02
CA ALA A 56 3.74 -0.58 -5.19
C ALA A 56 3.81 -2.04 -5.65
N THR A 57 4.30 -2.96 -4.80
CA THR A 57 4.37 -4.38 -5.17
C THR A 57 2.96 -4.96 -5.27
N MET A 58 2.59 -5.38 -6.46
CA MET A 58 1.32 -6.08 -6.65
C MET A 58 1.43 -7.47 -6.04
N ALA A 59 0.42 -7.86 -5.27
CA ALA A 59 0.26 -9.26 -4.90
C ALA A 59 0.21 -10.14 -6.17
N PRO A 60 0.79 -11.35 -6.16
CA PRO A 60 0.64 -12.29 -7.26
C PRO A 60 -0.83 -12.53 -7.57
N ALA A 61 -1.16 -12.69 -8.86
CA ALA A 61 -2.48 -13.13 -9.25
C ALA A 61 -2.70 -14.57 -8.79
N PRO A 62 -3.87 -14.91 -8.21
CA PRO A 62 -4.17 -16.29 -7.84
C PRO A 62 -4.27 -17.16 -9.09
N ILE A 63 -3.82 -18.40 -8.97
CA ILE A 63 -3.95 -19.42 -10.01
C ILE A 63 -5.10 -20.36 -9.63
N VAL A 64 -5.93 -20.70 -10.60
CA VAL A 64 -7.00 -21.69 -10.44
C VAL A 64 -6.66 -22.90 -11.29
N GLU A 65 -6.50 -24.05 -10.65
CA GLU A 65 -6.27 -25.33 -11.32
C GLU A 65 -7.42 -26.29 -11.03
N PHE A 66 -7.97 -26.87 -12.09
CA PHE A 66 -8.97 -27.92 -11.96
C PHE A 66 -8.27 -29.28 -11.93
N SER A 67 -8.71 -30.16 -11.02
CA SER A 67 -8.20 -31.54 -10.94
C SER A 67 -9.26 -32.53 -11.39
N GLY A 68 -8.82 -33.71 -11.84
CA GLY A 68 -9.73 -34.82 -12.15
C GLY A 68 -10.21 -34.95 -13.60
N MET A 69 -9.61 -34.26 -14.57
CA MET A 69 -9.97 -34.31 -16.02
C MET A 69 -9.66 -35.63 -16.75
N GLY A 70 -9.27 -36.69 -16.04
CA GLY A 70 -8.80 -37.92 -16.68
C GLY A 70 -7.62 -37.71 -17.64
N SER A 71 -7.46 -38.61 -18.62
CA SER A 71 -6.37 -38.58 -19.61
C SER A 71 -6.75 -37.94 -20.95
N ASP A 72 -8.05 -37.75 -21.19
CA ASP A 72 -8.58 -37.13 -22.42
C ASP A 72 -8.63 -35.60 -22.32
N GLY A 73 -8.49 -35.05 -21.10
CA GLY A 73 -8.37 -33.62 -20.86
C GLY A 73 -9.69 -32.86 -21.01
N ILE A 74 -10.83 -33.55 -20.90
CA ILE A 74 -12.16 -32.97 -21.02
C ILE A 74 -13.01 -33.42 -19.83
N PHE A 75 -13.60 -32.46 -19.12
CA PHE A 75 -14.62 -32.78 -18.13
C PHE A 75 -15.94 -33.19 -18.80
N ASN A 76 -16.43 -34.37 -18.46
CA ASN A 76 -17.71 -34.91 -18.87
C ASN A 76 -18.51 -35.41 -17.66
N SER A 77 -19.62 -36.11 -17.88
CA SER A 77 -20.51 -36.58 -16.81
C SER A 77 -19.84 -37.51 -15.79
N ASP A 78 -18.76 -38.18 -16.18
CA ASP A 78 -18.06 -39.15 -15.37
C ASP A 78 -17.10 -38.48 -14.37
N GLU A 79 -16.58 -37.29 -14.70
CA GLU A 79 -15.71 -36.51 -13.80
C GLU A 79 -16.47 -35.44 -12.98
N ILE A 80 -17.75 -35.21 -13.27
CA ILE A 80 -18.60 -34.30 -12.48
C ILE A 80 -19.06 -35.01 -11.20
N GLY A 81 -18.80 -34.38 -10.05
CA GLY A 81 -19.21 -34.90 -8.75
C GLY A 81 -20.72 -35.14 -8.68
N THR A 82 -21.17 -36.02 -7.79
CA THR A 82 -22.62 -36.29 -7.61
C THR A 82 -23.41 -35.08 -7.13
N ASP A 83 -22.72 -34.05 -6.62
CA ASP A 83 -23.27 -32.75 -6.27
C ASP A 83 -23.33 -31.76 -7.45
N GLY A 84 -22.91 -32.19 -8.65
CA GLY A 84 -22.89 -31.39 -9.87
C GLY A 84 -21.68 -30.45 -9.98
N THR A 85 -20.60 -30.68 -9.23
CA THR A 85 -19.47 -29.75 -9.16
C THR A 85 -18.14 -30.37 -9.63
N VAL A 86 -17.17 -29.50 -9.91
CA VAL A 86 -15.75 -29.86 -10.17
C VAL A 86 -14.89 -29.19 -9.12
N THR A 87 -13.94 -29.93 -8.54
CA THR A 87 -13.00 -29.41 -7.55
C THR A 87 -11.88 -28.62 -8.22
N ALA A 88 -11.66 -27.39 -7.74
CA ALA A 88 -10.52 -26.57 -8.11
C ALA A 88 -9.65 -26.27 -6.89
N THR A 89 -8.34 -26.16 -7.10
CA THR A 89 -7.40 -25.61 -6.12
C THR A 89 -7.09 -24.18 -6.50
N VAL A 90 -7.15 -23.29 -5.51
CA VAL A 90 -6.73 -21.89 -5.65
C VAL A 90 -5.42 -21.74 -4.89
N THR A 91 -4.37 -21.25 -5.58
CA THR A 91 -3.04 -21.00 -5.03
C THR A 91 -2.57 -19.60 -5.30
#